data_AF-A0AAV7LWK9-F1
#
_entry.id   AF-A0AAV7LWK9-F1
#
_cell.length_a   1.000
_cell.length_b   1.000
_cell.length_c   1.000
_cell.angle_alpha   90.00
_cell.angle_beta   90.00
_cell.angle_gamma   90.00
#
_symmetry.space_group_name_H-M   'P 1'
#
loop_
_entity.id
_entity.type
_entity.pdbx_description
1 polymer ?
#
loop_
_entity_poly.entity_id
_entity_poly.type
_entity_poly.pdbx_seq_one_letter_code
_entity_poly.pdbx_strand_id
1 'polypeptide(L)'
;MGVESSQPWGVESSQPWGVESLRQWELKAHDNGELKARDNGELKAQDNGELKARDNGELKARDNGESKAHSNGESKAHNNGGLKAHNNGELKAHNNGELKAHNNGELKAHNNGELKAHNNGELKAHNNGKLKAHNNGKLKAHDNGKLKAHDNGELKAHDNGS
;
A
#
# COMPACT_ATOMS: atom_id res chain seq x y z
N MET A 1 -37.30 -23.52 5.05
CA MET A 1 -36.28 -24.56 5.32
C MET A 1 -35.83 -25.10 3.98
N GLY A 2 -34.55 -24.92 3.65
CA GLY A 2 -34.03 -25.26 2.32
C GLY A 2 -32.54 -24.96 2.26
N VAL A 3 -31.78 -25.83 2.95
CA VAL A 3 -30.35 -26.13 2.82
C VAL A 3 -29.34 -24.98 2.67
N GLU A 4 -28.66 -24.72 3.79
CA GLU A 4 -27.28 -24.20 3.80
C GLU A 4 -26.40 -25.05 2.90
N SER A 5 -25.89 -24.47 1.82
CA SER A 5 -24.69 -24.96 1.15
C SER A 5 -23.50 -24.14 1.66
N SER A 6 -22.81 -24.68 2.66
CA SER A 6 -21.48 -24.23 3.08
C SER A 6 -20.49 -24.39 1.93
N GLN A 7 -20.20 -23.30 1.21
CA GLN A 7 -19.10 -23.26 0.24
C GLN A 7 -17.88 -22.56 0.89
N PRO A 8 -16.70 -23.20 0.95
CA PRO A 8 -15.52 -22.64 1.62
C PRO A 8 -14.67 -21.73 0.71
N TRP A 9 -15.27 -21.01 -0.25
CA TRP A 9 -14.50 -20.32 -1.30
C TRP A 9 -14.77 -18.81 -1.27
N GLY A 10 -13.68 -18.03 -1.28
CA GLY A 10 -13.69 -16.57 -1.27
C GLY A 10 -14.57 -15.98 -2.37
N VAL A 11 -15.09 -14.78 -2.12
CA VAL A 11 -15.94 -14.07 -3.09
C VAL A 11 -15.07 -13.69 -4.29
N GLU A 12 -15.11 -14.48 -5.36
CA GLU A 12 -14.57 -14.13 -6.67
C GLU A 12 -15.68 -13.39 -7.44
N SER A 13 -15.79 -12.08 -7.26
CA SER A 13 -16.76 -11.27 -8.00
C SER A 13 -16.07 -10.58 -9.17
N SER A 14 -16.36 -11.04 -10.39
CA SER A 14 -16.02 -10.36 -11.65
C SER A 14 -16.95 -9.18 -11.95
N GLN A 15 -17.58 -8.57 -10.93
CA GLN A 15 -18.56 -7.51 -11.13
C GLN A 15 -17.89 -6.12 -11.08
N PRO A 16 -18.15 -5.25 -12.06
CA PRO A 16 -17.49 -3.94 -12.21
C PRO A 16 -17.91 -2.89 -11.17
N TRP A 17 -18.65 -3.28 -10.13
CA TRP A 17 -19.16 -2.37 -9.10
C TRP A 17 -18.96 -2.99 -7.72
N GLY A 18 -17.97 -2.48 -6.97
CA GLY A 18 -17.83 -2.61 -5.52
C GLY A 18 -17.85 -4.04 -4.97
N VAL A 19 -16.68 -4.63 -4.75
CA VAL A 19 -16.54 -5.89 -4.02
C VAL A 19 -16.46 -5.61 -2.53
N GLU A 20 -17.42 -6.09 -1.75
CA GLU A 20 -17.43 -5.95 -0.30
C GLU A 20 -17.60 -7.32 0.34
N SER A 21 -16.63 -7.70 1.18
CA SER A 21 -16.72 -8.89 2.01
C SER A 21 -17.06 -8.48 3.43
N LEU A 22 -18.17 -9.02 3.94
CA LEU A 22 -18.62 -8.85 5.31
C LEU A 22 -18.13 -10.01 6.22
N ARG A 23 -17.29 -10.92 5.72
CA ARG A 23 -16.88 -12.14 6.45
C ARG A 23 -15.38 -12.19 6.73
N GLN A 24 -15.08 -12.78 7.89
CA GLN A 24 -13.79 -12.79 8.63
C GLN A 24 -12.65 -13.63 8.05
N TRP A 25 -12.55 -13.88 6.74
CA TRP A 25 -11.57 -14.85 6.23
C TRP A 25 -10.69 -14.33 5.10
N GLU A 26 -11.21 -14.18 3.88
CA GLU A 26 -10.41 -13.75 2.73
C GLU A 26 -11.30 -13.23 1.57
N LEU A 27 -10.96 -12.08 1.01
CA LEU A 27 -11.56 -11.52 -0.20
C LEU A 27 -10.53 -11.47 -1.35
N LYS A 28 -10.89 -12.00 -2.52
CA LYS A 28 -10.07 -11.92 -3.73
C LYS A 28 -10.82 -11.15 -4.81
N ALA A 29 -10.20 -10.10 -5.35
CA ALA A 29 -10.80 -9.32 -6.42
C ALA A 29 -9.80 -9.05 -7.54
N HIS A 30 -10.29 -9.13 -8.78
CA HIS A 30 -9.52 -8.85 -9.99
C HIS A 30 -10.34 -8.00 -10.96
N ASP A 31 -9.78 -6.91 -11.48
CA ASP A 31 -10.39 -6.12 -12.56
C ASP A 31 -9.31 -5.57 -13.52
N ASN A 32 -9.75 -5.08 -14.67
CA ASN A 32 -8.92 -4.39 -15.66
C ASN A 32 -9.34 -2.91 -15.85
N GLY A 33 -10.27 -2.42 -15.04
CA GLY A 33 -10.92 -1.13 -15.17
C GLY A 33 -10.89 -0.31 -13.89
N GLU A 34 -11.91 -0.45 -13.05
CA GLU A 34 -11.97 0.22 -11.74
C GLU A 34 -12.38 -0.78 -10.67
N LEU A 35 -11.42 -1.21 -9.86
CA LEU A 35 -11.68 -2.10 -8.72
C LEU A 35 -11.90 -1.30 -7.44
N LYS A 36 -13.10 -1.41 -6.86
CA LYS A 36 -13.38 -0.98 -5.47
C LYS A 36 -13.51 -2.22 -4.59
N ALA A 37 -12.67 -2.35 -3.57
CA ALA A 37 -12.68 -3.49 -2.66
C ALA A 37 -12.68 -3.08 -1.18
N ARG A 38 -13.47 -3.77 -0.36
CA ARG A 38 -13.54 -3.59 1.10
C ARG A 38 -13.55 -4.92 1.83
N ASP A 39 -12.69 -5.08 2.83
CA ASP A 39 -12.63 -6.27 3.68
C ASP A 39 -12.25 -5.91 5.13
N ASN A 40 -12.48 -6.85 6.05
CA ASN A 40 -12.10 -6.74 7.46
C ASN A 40 -11.13 -7.84 7.93
N GLY A 41 -10.69 -8.72 7.03
CA GLY A 41 -9.83 -9.88 7.31
C GLY A 41 -8.58 -9.87 6.44
N GLU A 42 -8.61 -10.54 5.29
CA GLU A 42 -7.52 -10.52 4.31
C GLU A 42 -8.06 -10.14 2.93
N LEU A 43 -7.64 -9.00 2.39
CA LEU A 43 -7.96 -8.56 1.02
C LEU A 43 -6.78 -8.79 0.07
N LYS A 44 -6.98 -9.61 -0.95
CA LYS A 44 -6.11 -9.76 -2.11
C LYS A 44 -6.74 -9.10 -3.34
N ALA A 45 -6.21 -7.96 -3.76
CA ALA A 45 -6.70 -7.21 -4.92
C ALA A 45 -5.66 -7.19 -6.05
N GLN A 46 -6.12 -7.41 -7.28
CA GLN A 46 -5.34 -7.26 -8.51
C GLN A 46 -6.10 -6.34 -9.46
N ASP A 47 -5.45 -5.31 -9.98
CA ASP A 47 -6.08 -4.39 -10.92
C ASP A 47 -5.10 -3.92 -11.99
N ASN A 48 -5.61 -3.53 -13.16
CA ASN A 48 -4.80 -2.93 -14.23
C ASN A 48 -5.20 -1.48 -14.57
N GLY A 49 -6.12 -0.87 -13.82
CA GLY A 49 -6.69 0.45 -14.08
C GLY A 49 -6.66 1.36 -12.85
N GLU A 50 -7.79 1.53 -12.16
CA GLU A 50 -7.86 2.23 -10.86
C GLU A 50 -8.32 1.30 -9.72
N LEU A 51 -7.42 1.06 -8.75
CA LEU A 51 -7.71 0.32 -7.52
C LEU A 51 -8.04 1.25 -6.35
N LYS A 52 -9.18 1.01 -5.68
CA LYS A 52 -9.58 1.62 -4.40
C LYS A 52 -9.83 0.53 -3.37
N ALA A 53 -8.86 0.27 -2.50
CA ALA A 53 -8.94 -0.75 -1.46
C ALA A 53 -9.09 -0.14 -0.05
N ARG A 54 -9.96 -0.72 0.77
CA ARG A 54 -10.01 -0.48 2.22
C ARG A 54 -9.99 -1.80 2.95
N ASP A 55 -9.11 -1.93 3.93
CA ASP A 55 -8.98 -3.17 4.68
C ASP A 55 -8.64 -2.92 6.15
N ASN A 56 -9.19 -3.71 7.06
CA ASN A 56 -8.88 -3.60 8.49
C ASN A 56 -7.91 -4.66 9.02
N GLY A 57 -7.52 -5.64 8.20
CA GLY A 57 -6.61 -6.72 8.57
C GLY A 57 -5.34 -6.74 7.71
N GLU A 58 -5.23 -7.69 6.78
CA GLU A 58 -4.12 -7.77 5.82
C GLU A 58 -4.56 -7.41 4.38
N LEU A 59 -3.96 -6.35 3.82
CA LEU A 59 -4.14 -5.96 2.42
C LEU A 59 -2.94 -6.38 1.56
N LYS A 60 -3.18 -7.18 0.53
CA LYS A 60 -2.23 -7.50 -0.55
C LYS A 60 -2.75 -6.94 -1.88
N ALA A 61 -2.12 -5.89 -2.38
CA ALA A 61 -2.52 -5.23 -3.62
C ALA A 61 -1.44 -5.36 -4.71
N ARG A 62 -1.86 -5.71 -5.93
CA ARG A 62 -1.06 -5.56 -7.15
C ARG A 62 -1.83 -4.69 -8.13
N ASP A 63 -1.22 -3.61 -8.58
CA ASP A 63 -1.87 -2.68 -9.50
C ASP A 63 -0.90 -2.14 -10.56
N ASN A 64 -1.34 -2.03 -11.80
CA ASN A 64 -0.55 -1.43 -12.88
C ASN A 64 -0.87 0.04 -13.15
N GLY A 65 -1.95 0.58 -12.59
CA GLY A 65 -2.38 1.96 -12.80
C GLY A 65 -2.35 2.83 -11.55
N GLU A 66 -3.50 3.40 -11.19
CA GLU A 66 -3.66 4.24 -9.99
C GLU A 66 -4.26 3.46 -8.83
N SER A 67 -3.55 3.39 -7.70
CA SER A 67 -4.04 2.75 -6.48
C SER A 67 -4.21 3.73 -5.32
N LYS A 68 -5.33 3.58 -4.61
CA LYS A 68 -5.63 4.19 -3.32
C LYS A 68 -5.90 3.09 -2.32
N ALA A 69 -5.05 2.99 -1.29
CA ALA A 69 -5.17 1.98 -0.25
C ALA A 69 -5.32 2.65 1.13
N HIS A 70 -6.32 2.19 1.89
CA HIS A 70 -6.44 2.46 3.32
C HIS A 70 -6.36 1.14 4.07
N SER A 71 -5.41 0.99 5.00
CA SER A 71 -5.32 -0.18 5.86
C SER A 71 -5.12 0.20 7.33
N ASN A 72 -5.71 -0.57 8.24
CA ASN A 72 -5.41 -0.47 9.67
C ASN A 72 -4.37 -1.50 10.16
N GLY A 73 -4.03 -2.50 9.34
CA GLY A 73 -3.12 -3.60 9.71
C GLY A 73 -1.91 -3.70 8.79
N GLU A 74 -1.59 -4.90 8.32
CA GLU A 74 -0.46 -5.11 7.40
C GLU A 74 -0.92 -4.82 5.97
N SER A 75 -0.15 -4.02 5.23
CA SER A 75 -0.38 -3.80 3.81
C SER A 75 0.89 -4.07 3.00
N LYS A 76 0.74 -4.91 1.98
CA LYS A 76 1.76 -5.20 0.96
C LYS A 76 1.24 -4.70 -0.39
N ALA A 77 1.95 -3.77 -1.01
CA ALA A 77 1.56 -3.20 -2.29
C ALA A 77 2.69 -3.32 -3.33
N HIS A 78 2.34 -3.80 -4.52
CA HIS A 78 3.16 -3.69 -5.72
C HIS A 78 2.40 -2.81 -6.73
N ASN A 79 2.99 -1.67 -7.11
CA ASN A 79 2.36 -0.75 -8.04
C ASN A 79 3.33 -0.31 -9.14
N ASN A 80 2.89 -0.25 -10.40
CA ASN A 80 3.71 0.27 -11.51
C ASN A 80 3.46 1.76 -11.83
N GLY A 81 2.30 2.29 -11.47
CA GLY A 81 1.90 3.69 -11.64
C GLY A 81 1.90 4.49 -10.33
N GLY A 82 0.74 5.00 -9.95
CA GLY A 82 0.58 5.92 -8.82
C GLY A 82 -0.03 5.24 -7.60
N LEU A 83 0.68 5.20 -6.47
CA LEU A 83 0.16 4.64 -5.22
C LEU A 83 -0.01 5.74 -4.16
N LYS A 84 -1.24 5.88 -3.66
CA LYS A 84 -1.57 6.66 -2.46
C LYS A 84 -1.96 5.70 -1.34
N ALA A 85 -1.19 5.65 -0.27
CA ALA A 85 -1.41 4.74 0.85
C ALA A 85 -1.56 5.50 2.18
N HIS A 86 -2.59 5.13 2.93
CA HIS A 86 -2.76 5.49 4.34
C HIS A 86 -2.76 4.20 5.16
N ASN A 87 -1.80 4.06 6.06
CA ASN A 87 -1.69 2.86 6.90
C ASN A 87 -1.45 3.22 8.38
N ASN A 88 -2.14 2.53 9.29
CA ASN A 88 -1.90 2.66 10.73
C ASN A 88 -0.93 1.60 11.29
N GLY A 89 -0.70 0.49 10.57
CA GLY A 89 0.17 -0.62 10.94
C GLY A 89 1.48 -0.68 10.14
N GLU A 90 1.76 -1.82 9.51
CA GLU A 90 2.95 -2.01 8.68
C GLU A 90 2.60 -1.86 7.20
N LEU A 91 3.29 -0.97 6.49
CA LEU A 91 3.22 -0.82 5.04
C LEU A 91 4.53 -1.25 4.39
N LYS A 92 4.47 -2.29 3.55
CA LYS A 92 5.52 -2.70 2.62
C LYS A 92 5.10 -2.31 1.20
N ALA A 93 5.82 -1.39 0.57
CA ALA A 93 5.49 -0.91 -0.77
C ALA A 93 6.67 -1.05 -1.74
N HIS A 94 6.40 -1.64 -2.90
CA HIS A 94 7.26 -1.60 -4.08
C HIS A 94 6.54 -0.80 -5.17
N ASN A 95 7.10 0.34 -5.56
CA ASN A 95 6.49 1.20 -6.57
C ASN A 95 7.49 1.64 -7.65
N ASN A 96 7.08 1.59 -8.92
CA ASN A 96 7.88 2.11 -10.02
C ASN A 96 7.56 3.58 -10.37
N GLY A 97 6.39 4.11 -9.98
CA GLY A 97 5.98 5.48 -10.27
C GLY A 97 5.99 6.43 -9.07
N GLU A 98 4.87 7.10 -8.81
CA GLU A 98 4.73 8.04 -7.68
C GLU A 98 4.13 7.32 -6.46
N LEU A 99 4.87 7.26 -5.35
CA LEU A 99 4.38 6.78 -4.05
C LEU A 99 4.15 7.95 -3.10
N LYS A 100 2.90 8.13 -2.66
CA LYS A 100 2.53 8.99 -1.53
C LYS A 100 2.06 8.11 -0.37
N ALA A 101 2.81 8.12 0.73
CA ALA A 101 2.51 7.30 1.90
C ALA A 101 2.35 8.15 3.17
N HIS A 102 1.25 7.93 3.88
CA HIS A 102 1.05 8.38 5.25
C HIS A 102 0.97 7.14 6.15
N ASN A 103 1.91 7.00 7.07
CA ASN A 103 2.00 5.79 7.90
C ASN A 103 2.23 6.12 9.38
N ASN A 104 1.47 5.49 10.27
CA ASN A 104 1.66 5.66 11.73
C ASN A 104 2.58 4.61 12.35
N GLY A 105 2.78 3.46 11.71
CA GLY A 105 3.64 2.37 12.21
C GLY A 105 4.97 2.26 11.46
N GLU A 106 5.24 1.09 10.88
CA GLU A 106 6.46 0.82 10.09
C GLU A 106 6.18 0.96 8.59
N LEU A 107 6.97 1.78 7.90
CA LEU A 107 6.94 1.93 6.44
C LEU A 107 8.26 1.41 5.86
N LYS A 108 8.17 0.36 5.04
CA LYS A 108 9.25 -0.12 4.18
C LYS A 108 8.89 0.20 2.73
N ALA A 109 9.65 1.08 2.08
CA ALA A 109 9.40 1.52 0.71
C ALA A 109 10.62 1.28 -0.19
N HIS A 110 10.38 0.59 -1.30
CA HIS A 110 11.30 0.54 -2.44
C HIS A 110 10.64 1.27 -3.61
N ASN A 111 11.24 2.37 -4.05
CA ASN A 111 10.63 3.22 -5.07
C ASN A 111 11.61 3.61 -6.17
N ASN A 112 11.21 3.46 -7.43
CA ASN A 112 12.04 3.88 -8.57
C ASN A 112 11.73 5.30 -9.07
N GLY A 113 10.57 5.87 -8.70
CA GLY A 113 10.15 7.21 -9.12
C GLY A 113 10.21 8.25 -7.99
N GLU A 114 9.10 8.95 -7.74
CA GLU A 114 9.00 9.94 -6.65
C GLU A 114 8.34 9.32 -5.41
N LEU A 115 9.04 9.36 -4.28
CA LEU A 115 8.53 8.93 -2.97
C LEU A 115 8.30 10.15 -2.09
N LYS A 116 7.05 10.36 -1.65
CA LYS A 116 6.66 11.28 -0.60
C LYS A 116 6.14 10.49 0.59
N ALA A 117 6.87 10.51 1.70
CA ALA A 117 6.52 9.77 2.90
C ALA A 117 6.34 10.70 4.11
N HIS A 118 5.21 10.55 4.80
CA HIS A 118 4.98 11.10 6.14
C HIS A 118 4.82 9.92 7.10
N ASN A 119 5.74 9.77 8.04
CA ASN A 119 5.77 8.61 8.92
C ASN A 119 5.95 9.00 10.39
N ASN A 120 5.14 8.44 11.28
CA ASN A 120 5.25 8.68 12.73
C ASN A 120 6.07 7.60 13.47
N GLY A 121 6.34 6.45 12.85
CA GLY A 121 7.11 5.36 13.43
C GLY A 121 8.48 5.15 12.78
N GLU A 122 8.75 3.94 12.28
CA GLU A 122 9.99 3.62 11.55
C GLU A 122 9.77 3.71 10.04
N LEU A 123 10.60 4.50 9.35
CA LEU A 123 10.65 4.61 7.91
C LEU A 123 11.98 4.03 7.39
N LYS A 124 11.89 2.97 6.59
CA LYS A 124 12.97 2.43 5.78
C LYS A 124 12.66 2.69 4.30
N ALA A 125 13.43 3.56 3.66
CA ALA A 125 13.24 3.92 2.26
C ALA A 125 14.50 3.60 1.44
N HIS A 126 14.32 2.90 0.33
CA HIS A 126 15.30 2.80 -0.75
C HIS A 126 14.69 3.42 -2.01
N ASN A 127 15.27 4.51 -2.50
CA ASN A 127 14.68 5.26 -3.60
C ASN A 127 15.71 5.58 -4.68
N ASN A 128 15.36 5.33 -5.95
CA ASN A 128 16.23 5.61 -7.10
C ASN A 128 15.90 6.92 -7.82
N GLY A 129 14.77 7.56 -7.48
CA GLY A 129 14.38 8.85 -8.04
C GLY A 129 14.46 9.96 -7.00
N LYS A 130 13.32 10.54 -6.63
CA LYS A 130 13.27 11.64 -5.65
C LYS A 130 12.58 11.23 -4.36
N LEU A 131 13.27 11.34 -3.24
CA LEU A 131 12.73 11.07 -1.91
C LEU A 131 12.47 12.37 -1.16
N LYS A 132 11.21 12.57 -0.74
CA LYS A 132 10.82 13.55 0.26
C LYS A 132 10.22 12.84 1.47
N ALA A 133 10.93 12.88 2.60
CA ALA A 133 10.52 12.23 3.84
C ALA A 133 10.28 13.26 4.95
N HIS A 134 9.18 13.11 5.67
CA HIS A 134 8.97 13.74 6.97
C HIS A 134 8.73 12.63 7.99
N ASN A 135 9.61 12.50 8.98
CA ASN A 135 9.56 11.39 9.91
C ASN A 135 9.68 11.87 11.37
N ASN A 136 8.80 11.38 12.25
CA ASN A 136 8.81 11.71 13.69
C ASN A 136 9.41 10.61 14.56
N GLY A 137 9.84 9.49 13.97
CA GLY A 137 10.43 8.36 14.70
C GLY A 137 11.85 8.06 14.20
N LYS A 138 12.03 6.93 13.52
CA LYS A 138 13.34 6.51 13.00
C LYS A 138 13.35 6.48 11.47
N LEU A 139 14.24 7.25 10.85
CA LEU A 139 14.42 7.29 9.40
C LEU A 139 15.72 6.61 8.99
N LYS A 140 15.61 5.57 8.16
CA LYS A 140 16.69 5.01 7.36
C LYS A 140 16.39 5.22 5.89
N ALA A 141 17.19 6.04 5.22
CA ALA A 141 17.04 6.33 3.80
C ALA A 141 18.32 5.98 3.03
N HIS A 142 18.17 5.28 1.92
CA HIS A 142 19.18 5.15 0.88
C HIS A 142 18.59 5.71 -0.42
N ASP A 143 19.14 6.81 -0.90
CA ASP A 143 18.66 7.49 -2.09
C ASP A 143 19.77 7.57 -3.15
N ASN A 144 19.43 7.28 -4.40
CA ASN A 144 20.34 7.39 -5.54
C ASN A 144 20.02 8.60 -6.45
N GLY A 145 19.16 9.53 -6.03
CA GLY A 145 18.71 10.62 -6.88
C GLY A 145 18.62 11.97 -6.18
N LYS A 146 17.53 12.26 -5.47
CA LYS A 146 17.45 13.49 -4.67
C LYS A 146 16.74 13.25 -3.35
N LEU A 147 17.48 13.40 -2.26
CA LEU A 147 16.94 13.31 -0.91
C LEU A 147 16.57 14.68 -0.32
N LYS A 148 15.36 14.77 0.23
CA LYS A 148 14.95 15.81 1.18
C LYS A 148 14.29 15.14 2.38
N ALA A 149 14.97 15.15 3.52
CA ALA A 149 14.45 14.61 4.77
C ALA A 149 14.26 15.71 5.82
N HIS A 150 13.11 15.69 6.48
CA HIS A 150 12.88 16.35 7.76
C HIS A 150 12.63 15.25 8.79
N ASP A 151 13.46 15.18 9.82
CA ASP A 151 13.36 14.14 10.83
C ASP A 151 13.43 14.77 12.22
N ASN A 152 12.49 14.37 13.10
CA ASN A 152 12.42 14.80 14.50
C ASN A 152 12.91 13.70 15.47
N GLY A 153 13.55 12.64 14.97
CA GLY A 153 14.03 11.51 15.77
C GLY A 153 15.42 11.04 15.35
N GLU A 154 15.57 9.74 15.05
CA GLU A 154 16.86 9.19 14.59
C GLU A 154 16.93 9.15 13.07
N LEU A 155 17.87 9.92 12.49
CA LEU A 155 18.15 9.96 11.06
C LEU A 155 19.43 9.20 10.69
N LYS A 156 19.31 8.25 9.76
CA LYS A 156 20.41 7.64 9.00
C LYS A 156 20.10 7.73 7.51
N ALA A 157 20.79 8.62 6.82
CA ALA A 157 20.61 8.85 5.40
C ALA A 157 21.92 8.63 4.63
N HIS A 158 21.80 7.97 3.49
CA HIS A 158 22.85 7.88 2.47
C HIS A 158 22.28 8.41 1.17
N ASP A 159 22.93 9.40 0.58
CA ASP A 159 22.52 10.04 -0.67
C ASP A 159 23.67 9.93 -1.68
N ASN A 160 23.45 9.20 -2.77
CA ASN A 160 24.38 9.06 -3.89
C ASN A 160 24.06 10.02 -5.03
N GLY A 161 22.96 10.76 -4.95
CA GLY A 161 22.54 11.70 -5.98
C GLY A 161 23.16 13.07 -5.76
N SER A 162 23.86 13.57 -6.79
CA SER A 162 24.46 14.92 -6.82
C SER A 162 23.44 15.98 -7.24
#